data_AF-A0A7J3EGT4-F1
#
_entry.id   AF-A0A7J3EGT4-F1
#
_cell.length_a   1.000
_cell.length_b   1.000
_cell.length_c   1.000
_cell.angle_alpha   90.00
_cell.angle_beta   90.00
_cell.angle_gamma   90.00
#
_symmetry.space_group_name_H-M   'P 1'
#
loop_
_entity.id
_entity.type
_entity.pdbx_description
1 polymer ?
#
loop_
_entity_poly.entity_id
_entity_poly.type
_entity_poly.pdbx_seq_one_letter_code
_entity_poly.pdbx_strand_id
1 'polypeptide(L)' 'MEYHKTKDIIHVKELLGHRNIESTMVYITIEKSLFQYKNDEFYFKTASSIDEAGKLIEAGFEYVTTFNGVMMFRKRK' A
#
# COMPACT_ATOMS: atom_id res chain seq x y z
N MET A 1 -1.99 -8.55 12.75
CA MET A 1 -2.40 -9.94 13.05
C MET A 1 -1.21 -10.70 13.62
N GLU A 2 -1.43 -11.73 14.44
CA GLU A 2 -0.36 -12.44 15.17
C GLU A 2 0.71 -13.01 14.23
N TYR A 3 0.26 -13.56 13.09
CA TYR A 3 1.13 -14.05 12.02
C TYR A 3 2.07 -12.98 11.43
N HIS A 4 1.65 -11.70 11.37
CA HIS A 4 2.51 -10.62 10.90
C HIS A 4 3.69 -10.35 11.85
N LYS A 5 3.51 -10.60 13.15
CA LYS A 5 4.52 -10.35 14.18
C LYS A 5 5.49 -11.53 14.32
N THR A 6 4.95 -12.75 14.33
CA THR A 6 5.73 -13.97 14.60
C THR A 6 6.17 -14.69 13.32
N LYS A 7 5.42 -14.53 12.22
CA LYS A 7 5.56 -15.30 10.96
C LYS A 7 5.51 -16.81 11.16
N ASP A 8 5.02 -17.27 12.31
CA ASP A 8 4.97 -18.67 12.68
C ASP A 8 3.54 -19.22 12.53
N ILE A 9 3.39 -20.20 11.64
CA ILE A 9 2.09 -20.78 11.29
C ILE A 9 1.56 -21.67 12.42
N ILE A 10 2.45 -22.37 13.12
CA ILE A 10 2.09 -23.34 14.17
C ILE A 10 1.60 -22.56 15.39
N HIS A 11 2.33 -21.53 15.79
CA HIS A 11 1.94 -20.64 16.88
C HIS A 11 0.56 -20.00 16.65
N VAL A 12 0.29 -19.54 15.42
CA VAL A 12 -1.00 -18.94 15.05
C VAL A 12 -2.12 -19.98 15.05
N LYS A 13 -1.83 -21.21 14.62
CA LYS A 13 -2.78 -22.33 14.67
C LYS A 13 -3.18 -22.66 16.12
N GLU A 14 -2.21 -22.74 17.03
CA GLU A 14 -2.46 -22.99 18.46
C GLU A 14 -3.23 -21.85 19.11
N LEU A 15 -2.83 -20.61 18.83
CA LEU A 15 -3.46 -19.40 19.37
C LEU A 15 -4.91 -19.23 18.90
N LEU A 16 -5.21 -19.53 17.64
CA LEU A 16 -6.56 -19.47 17.08
C LEU A 16 -7.38 -20.74 17.37
N GLY A 17 -6.78 -21.78 17.96
CA GLY A 17 -7.47 -23.05 18.26
C GLY A 17 -7.90 -23.81 17.00
N HIS A 18 -7.24 -23.58 15.86
CA HIS A 18 -7.60 -24.22 14.61
C HIS A 18 -7.24 -25.71 14.63
N ARG A 19 -8.25 -26.58 14.53
CA ARG A 19 -8.03 -28.04 14.41
C ARG A 19 -7.35 -28.41 13.09
N ASN A 20 -7.73 -27.74 12.01
CA ASN A 20 -7.17 -27.96 10.67
C ASN A 20 -6.21 -26.82 10.29
N ILE A 21 -5.09 -27.17 9.65
CA ILE A 21 -4.12 -26.21 9.15
C ILE A 21 -4.66 -25.38 7.98
N GLU A 22 -5.61 -25.91 7.22
CA GLU A 22 -6.27 -25.19 6.12
C GLU A 22 -6.96 -23.90 6.61
N SER A 23 -7.62 -23.94 7.78
CA SER A 23 -8.22 -22.75 8.41
C SER A 23 -7.17 -21.69 8.75
N THR A 24 -5.97 -22.13 9.13
CA THR A 24 -4.83 -21.23 9.40
C THR A 24 -4.29 -20.64 8.11
N MET A 25 -4.27 -21.40 7.02
CA MET A 25 -3.90 -20.88 5.70
C MET A 25 -4.88 -19.83 5.18
N VAL A 26 -6.19 -20.01 5.41
CA VAL A 26 -7.20 -18.98 5.09
C VAL A 26 -6.96 -17.72 5.91
N TYR A 27 -6.72 -17.85 7.22
CA TYR A 27 -6.36 -16.72 8.09
C TYR A 27 -5.10 -15.98 7.58
N ILE A 28 -4.05 -16.72 7.23
CA ILE A 28 -2.81 -16.16 6.66
C ILE A 28 -3.07 -15.49 5.31
N THR A 29 -3.98 -16.02 4.49
CA THR A 29 -4.32 -15.44 3.20
C THR A 29 -5.04 -14.11 3.36
N ILE A 30 -5.98 -14.03 4.30
CA ILE A 30 -6.69 -12.78 4.64
C ILE A 30 -5.71 -11.78 5.25
N GLU A 31 -4.83 -12.23 6.15
CA GLU A 31 -3.75 -11.42 6.70
C GLU A 31 -2.86 -10.87 5.59
N LYS A 32 -2.34 -11.73 4.72
CA LYS A 32 -1.56 -11.30 3.57
C LYS A 32 -2.35 -10.35 2.69
N SER A 33 -3.64 -10.51 2.44
CA SER A 33 -4.40 -9.53 1.65
C SER A 33 -4.59 -8.19 2.35
N LEU A 34 -4.66 -8.16 3.69
CA LEU A 34 -4.80 -6.94 4.48
C LEU A 34 -3.45 -6.22 4.69
N PHE A 35 -2.36 -6.97 4.77
CA PHE A 35 -1.00 -6.49 5.07
C PHE A 35 -0.05 -6.55 3.87
N GLN A 36 -0.44 -7.18 2.75
CA GLN A 36 0.21 -6.99 1.45
C GLN A 36 -0.02 -5.54 1.07
N TYR A 37 0.95 -4.73 1.47
CA TYR A 37 1.39 -3.59 0.73
C TYR A 37 0.22 -2.69 0.30
N LYS A 38 -0.14 -1.79 1.21
CA LYS A 38 0.03 -0.37 0.85
C LYS A 38 1.49 -0.16 0.39
N ASN A 39 1.83 -0.66 -0.80
CA ASN A 39 2.89 -0.12 -1.60
C ASN A 39 2.32 1.21 -2.10
N ASP A 40 2.19 2.15 -1.17
CA ASP A 40 2.05 3.57 -1.46
C ASP A 40 3.43 4.06 -1.98
N GLU A 41 4.10 3.27 -2.83
CA GLU A 41 5.16 3.73 -3.71
C GLU A 41 4.47 4.61 -4.73
N PHE A 42 4.42 5.90 -4.44
CA PHE A 42 3.94 6.89 -5.38
C PHE A 42 5.11 7.38 -6.22
N TYR A 43 4.90 7.50 -7.52
CA TYR A 43 5.75 8.36 -8.33
C TYR A 43 5.45 9.81 -7.94
N PHE A 44 6.45 10.49 -7.39
CA PHE A 44 6.37 11.90 -7.02
C PHE A 44 6.97 12.77 -8.13
N LYS A 45 6.23 13.77 -8.58
CA LYS A 45 6.71 14.79 -9.50
C LYS A 45 6.26 16.17 -9.07
N THR A 46 7.07 17.18 -9.36
CA THR A 46 6.78 18.59 -9.09
C THR A 46 6.74 19.38 -10.38
N ALA A 47 5.88 20.40 -10.43
CA ALA A 47 5.85 21.37 -11.52
C ALA A 47 5.89 22.79 -10.96
N SER A 48 6.62 23.68 -11.64
CA SER A 48 6.68 25.11 -11.29
C SER A 48 5.91 25.99 -12.29
N SER A 49 5.46 25.40 -13.41
CA SER A 49 4.71 26.09 -14.46
C SER A 49 3.42 25.34 -14.81
N ILE A 50 2.43 26.09 -15.30
CA ILE A 50 1.12 25.56 -15.72
C ILE A 50 1.27 24.55 -16.88
N ASP A 51 2.22 24.77 -17.78
CA ASP A 51 2.50 23.84 -18.90
C ASP A 51 2.99 22.47 -18.41
N GLU A 52 3.89 22.46 -17.41
CA GLU A 52 4.37 21.23 -16.78
C GLU A 52 3.26 20.53 -15.98
N ALA A 53 2.46 21.31 -15.25
CA ALA A 53 1.30 20.79 -14.52
C ALA A 53 0.29 20.11 -15.47
N GLY A 54 0.03 20.72 -16.63
CA GLY A 54 -0.83 20.15 -17.68
C GLY A 54 -0.31 18.78 -18.15
N LYS A 55 0.98 18.69 -18.49
CA LYS A 55 1.62 17.44 -18.92
C LYS A 55 1.56 16.34 -17.85
N LEU A 56 1.67 16.71 -16.56
CA LEU A 56 1.56 15.75 -15.45
C LEU A 56 0.13 15.23 -15.27
N ILE A 57 -0.87 16.10 -15.46
CA ILE A 57 -2.28 15.71 -15.44
C ILE A 57 -2.60 14.78 -16.62
N GLU A 58 -2.13 15.10 -17.83
CA GLU A 58 -2.29 14.24 -19.02
C GLU A 58 -1.59 12.89 -18.85
N ALA A 59 -0.45 12.85 -18.16
CA ALA A 59 0.26 11.62 -17.81
C ALA A 59 -0.44 10.81 -16.70
N GLY A 60 -1.57 11.30 -16.16
CA GLY A 60 -2.39 10.62 -15.15
C GLY A 60 -1.85 10.75 -13.73
N PHE A 61 -1.15 11.84 -13.40
CA PHE A 61 -0.82 12.15 -12.02
C PHE A 61 -1.95 12.94 -11.33
N GLU A 62 -2.20 12.61 -10.07
CA GLU A 62 -3.12 13.35 -9.19
C GLU A 62 -2.41 14.55 -8.55
N TYR A 63 -3.08 15.70 -8.55
CA TYR A 63 -2.64 16.88 -7.81
C TYR A 63 -2.80 16.66 -6.31
N VAL A 64 -1.74 16.94 -5.53
CA VAL A 64 -1.75 16.77 -4.07
C VAL A 64 -1.83 18.12 -3.37
N THR A 65 -0.86 18.99 -3.61
CA THR A 65 -0.77 20.29 -2.94
C THR A 65 0.20 21.20 -3.67
N THR A 66 0.15 22.49 -3.37
CA THR A 66 1.13 23.48 -3.83
C THR A 66 1.84 24.03 -2.61
N PHE A 67 3.17 23.93 -2.58
CA PHE A 67 3.99 24.47 -1.51
C PHE A 67 5.02 25.43 -2.09
N ASN A 68 5.05 26.67 -1.60
CA ASN A 68 6.02 27.68 -2.00
C ASN A 68 6.06 27.98 -3.51
N GLY A 69 4.90 27.91 -4.18
CA GLY A 69 4.77 28.12 -5.63
C GLY A 69 5.07 26.89 -6.50
N VAL A 70 5.40 25.75 -5.89
CA VAL A 70 5.67 24.48 -6.59
C VAL A 70 4.50 23.53 -6.37
N MET A 71 3.88 23.08 -7.46
CA MET A 71 2.79 22.11 -7.47
C MET A 71 3.35 20.69 -7.34
N MET A 72 2.78 19.89 -6.45
CA MET A 72 3.17 18.50 -6.19
C MET A 72 2.12 17.54 -6.71
N PHE A 73 2.59 16.50 -7.39
CA PHE A 73 1.78 15.48 -8.02
C PHE A 73 2.21 14.08 -7.59
N ARG A 74 1.24 13.19 -7.44
CA ARG A 74 1.47 11.78 -7.13
C ARG A 74 0.78 10.89 -8.17
N LYS A 75 1.41 9.77 -8.50
CA LYS A 75 0.76 8.70 -9.28
C LYS A 75 1.01 7.37 -8.58
N ARG A 76 -0.02 6.55 -8.41
CA ARG A 76 0.15 5.18 -7.90
C ARG A 76 1.03 4.40 -8.86
N LYS A 77 2.02 3.69 -8.32
CA LYS A 77 2.89 2.81 -9.09
C LYS A 77 2.15 1.58 -9.62
#